data_AF-A0A286A5B4-F1
#
_entry.id   AF-A0A286A5B4-F1
#
_cell.length_a   1.000
_cell.length_b   1.000
_cell.length_c   1.000
_cell.angle_alpha   90.00
_cell.angle_beta   90.00
_cell.angle_gamma   90.00
#
_symmetry.space_group_name_H-M   'P 1'
#
loop_
_entity.id
_entity.type
_entity.pdbx_description
1 polymer ?
#
loop_
_entity_poly.entity_id
_entity_poly.type
_entity_poly.pdbx_seq_one_letter_code
_entity_poly.pdbx_strand_id
1 'polypeptide(L)'
;MLKSIIGLTLLLIAINGYSQQTLKFDGVNDKSIVNSDSITGASTITTRELSSVSESGFIEQPKSSFALLGAAVPPATAMRLSWQPNQSSDGLSMPTPILVVNGAQSGPVLCLTAAIHGDELNGIEIVRRVLHGTDPEKLSGTIIGVPIVNLQGFQRSSRYLTDRRDLNRFFPGNPQGSSASRIAYSFFKEIISHCNFLVDLHTGSAHRTNLPQVRANLLQSSVAEFAQAFGVSVILHSEGSAGMLRHAAVEIGIPSVTLEAGKSMTLQEPAVQYGVKSIQTLLDRMNMLEAAQPLEAPDSIYYHSAWVRVNHGGILLGNVRLGDKINKNDVLGIVTDPITNMRSEIISPHNGRIIGLAIDQVVMPGFAGFHIGIQESEERSARLNHNKDQKVIVQHISTAPESE
;
A
#
# COMPACT_ATOMS: atom_id res chain seq x y z
N MET A 1 -70.05 9.08 -6.77
CA MET A 1 -69.70 10.46 -6.37
C MET A 1 -68.19 10.59 -6.54
N LEU A 2 -67.59 11.31 -7.49
CA LEU A 2 -67.85 12.66 -8.06
C LEU A 2 -67.16 13.78 -7.24
N LYS A 3 -66.02 14.30 -7.76
CA LYS A 3 -65.34 15.58 -7.40
C LYS A 3 -64.77 15.61 -5.95
N SER A 4 -63.76 16.38 -5.53
CA SER A 4 -62.83 17.40 -6.10
C SER A 4 -61.64 17.53 -5.11
N ILE A 5 -60.48 18.19 -5.34
CA ILE A 5 -60.01 19.06 -6.43
C ILE A 5 -58.46 18.97 -6.65
N ILE A 6 -57.91 19.85 -7.47
CA ILE A 6 -56.53 20.02 -7.97
C ILE A 6 -55.70 21.02 -7.13
N GLY A 7 -54.39 20.77 -6.97
CA GLY A 7 -53.34 21.82 -7.06
C GLY A 7 -52.54 22.21 -5.81
N LEU A 8 -51.22 22.00 -5.83
CA LEU A 8 -50.22 23.09 -5.77
C LEU A 8 -48.84 22.64 -6.34
N THR A 9 -48.06 23.60 -6.82
CA THR A 9 -46.78 23.46 -7.55
C THR A 9 -45.58 23.85 -6.68
N LEU A 10 -44.34 23.50 -7.10
CA LEU A 10 -43.04 23.71 -6.44
C LEU A 10 -42.84 22.84 -5.17
N LEU A 11 -41.72 22.17 -4.91
CA LEU A 11 -40.33 22.63 -4.99
C LEU A 11 -39.35 21.44 -4.90
N LEU A 12 -38.44 21.26 -5.87
CA LEU A 12 -37.09 20.69 -5.65
C LEU A 12 -36.24 20.87 -6.92
N ILE A 13 -35.29 21.79 -6.84
CA ILE A 13 -34.27 22.09 -7.86
C ILE A 13 -32.90 21.77 -7.27
N ALA A 14 -31.95 21.37 -8.13
CA ALA A 14 -30.57 20.97 -7.84
C ALA A 14 -30.46 19.60 -7.12
N ILE A 15 -29.46 18.76 -7.41
CA ILE A 15 -28.17 19.04 -8.07
C ILE A 15 -27.98 18.08 -9.25
N ASN A 16 -27.74 18.61 -10.45
CA ASN A 16 -27.22 17.84 -11.58
C ASN A 16 -26.11 18.69 -12.23
N GLY A 17 -24.86 18.32 -12.00
CA GLY A 17 -23.68 19.16 -12.25
C GLY A 17 -22.52 18.39 -12.87
N TYR A 18 -22.75 17.78 -14.03
CA TYR A 18 -21.69 17.25 -14.90
C TYR A 18 -21.82 17.86 -16.30
N SER A 19 -21.16 19.00 -16.50
CA SER A 19 -20.99 19.60 -17.82
C SER A 19 -19.80 18.95 -18.51
N GLN A 20 -20.04 18.25 -19.63
CA GLN A 20 -18.95 17.93 -20.55
C GLN A 20 -18.58 19.20 -21.31
N GLN A 21 -17.35 19.70 -21.10
CA GLN A 21 -16.74 20.65 -22.04
C GLN A 21 -15.87 19.89 -23.03
N THR A 22 -16.33 19.80 -24.27
CA THR A 22 -15.52 19.42 -25.43
C THR A 22 -14.67 20.61 -25.86
N LEU A 23 -13.36 20.54 -25.60
CA LEU A 23 -12.40 21.46 -26.18
C LEU A 23 -11.84 20.88 -27.49
N LYS A 24 -12.26 21.45 -28.61
CA LYS A 24 -11.43 21.52 -29.82
C LYS A 24 -10.51 22.72 -29.68
N PHE A 25 -9.27 22.63 -30.16
CA PHE A 25 -8.68 23.69 -30.97
C PHE A 25 -7.60 23.14 -31.89
N ASP A 26 -7.37 23.88 -32.97
CA ASP A 26 -6.65 23.46 -34.17
C ASP A 26 -5.12 23.57 -34.04
N GLY A 27 -4.39 22.85 -34.91
CA GLY A 27 -2.93 22.83 -34.90
C GLY A 27 -2.28 23.99 -35.68
N VAL A 28 -1.05 24.34 -35.29
CA VAL A 28 -0.11 25.17 -36.08
C VAL A 28 1.31 24.58 -35.97
N ASN A 29 2.09 24.82 -37.04
CA ASN A 29 3.39 24.24 -37.39
C ASN A 29 4.57 24.42 -36.40
N ASP A 30 5.36 23.34 -36.29
CA ASP A 30 6.79 23.20 -36.68
C ASP A 30 7.83 24.34 -36.45
N LYS A 31 9.05 23.90 -36.10
CA LYS A 31 10.36 24.60 -36.02
C LYS A 31 10.65 25.54 -34.84
N SER A 32 11.45 25.03 -33.90
CA SER A 32 12.79 25.61 -33.64
C SER A 32 13.75 24.60 -33.00
N ILE A 33 14.78 24.22 -33.77
CA ILE A 33 15.97 23.52 -33.26
C ILE A 33 16.95 24.59 -32.76
N VAL A 34 17.56 24.40 -31.59
CA VAL A 34 18.75 25.18 -31.18
C VAL A 34 19.82 24.22 -30.67
N ASN A 35 21.02 24.32 -31.25
CA ASN A 35 22.17 23.49 -30.89
C ASN A 35 22.70 23.82 -29.49
N SER A 36 23.20 22.80 -28.80
CA SER A 36 24.05 22.94 -27.62
C SER A 36 25.52 22.76 -28.00
N ASP A 37 26.32 23.81 -27.91
CA ASP A 37 27.79 23.72 -27.98
C ASP A 37 28.43 24.34 -26.74
N SER A 38 29.31 23.55 -26.12
CA SER A 38 30.45 23.91 -25.26
C SER A 38 30.34 25.12 -24.30
N ILE A 39 30.25 24.83 -22.99
CA ILE A 39 31.09 25.54 -22.00
C ILE A 39 31.77 24.49 -21.10
N THR A 40 33.07 24.32 -21.30
CA THR A 40 33.98 23.67 -20.35
C THR A 40 34.36 24.67 -19.26
N GLY A 41 34.23 24.29 -17.99
CA GLY A 41 34.64 25.16 -16.88
C GLY A 41 34.63 24.44 -15.54
N ALA A 42 35.74 23.80 -15.19
CA ALA A 42 35.99 23.39 -13.81
C ALA A 42 36.22 24.65 -12.96
N SER A 43 35.51 24.79 -11.84
CA SER A 43 35.79 25.83 -10.86
C SER A 43 35.62 25.30 -9.44
N THR A 44 36.68 25.45 -8.66
CA THR A 44 36.84 24.93 -7.31
C THR A 44 35.92 25.68 -6.34
N ILE A 45 35.08 24.95 -5.60
CA ILE A 45 34.24 25.56 -4.55
C ILE A 45 35.12 25.86 -3.33
N THR A 46 35.45 27.13 -3.13
CA THR A 46 35.98 27.62 -1.86
C THR A 46 34.85 27.83 -0.86
N THR A 47 35.03 27.30 0.36
CA THR A 47 34.12 27.51 1.49
C THR A 47 34.05 28.99 1.84
N ARG A 48 32.84 29.54 1.90
CA ARG A 48 32.56 30.87 2.46
C ARG A 48 31.58 30.74 3.62
N GLU A 49 31.88 31.46 4.70
CA GLU A 49 31.17 31.43 5.97
C GLU A 49 29.73 31.96 5.83
N LEU A 50 28.80 31.39 6.60
CA LEU A 50 27.45 31.93 6.70
C LEU A 50 27.45 33.21 7.52
N SER A 51 27.03 34.33 6.92
CA SER A 51 26.47 35.46 7.66
C SER A 51 25.42 36.20 6.82
N SER A 52 24.30 36.53 7.47
CA SER A 52 23.18 37.35 6.98
C SER A 52 22.63 37.05 5.57
N VAL A 53 21.56 36.25 5.50
CA VAL A 53 20.53 36.39 4.45
C VAL A 53 19.28 36.94 5.12
N SER A 54 18.78 38.06 4.59
CA SER A 54 17.61 38.78 5.09
C SER A 54 16.31 38.00 4.88
N GLU A 55 15.34 38.22 5.78
CA GLU A 55 13.93 37.88 5.58
C GLU A 55 13.43 38.51 4.27
N SER A 56 13.42 37.71 3.20
CA SER A 56 12.74 38.02 1.95
C SER A 56 11.73 36.89 1.75
N GLY A 57 10.47 37.27 1.57
CA GLY A 57 9.36 36.32 1.65
C GLY A 57 9.53 35.18 0.65
N PHE A 58 9.55 33.94 1.16
CA PHE A 58 9.29 32.77 0.34
C PHE A 58 7.85 32.91 -0.17
N ILE A 59 7.71 33.40 -1.41
CA ILE A 59 6.48 33.24 -2.17
C ILE A 59 6.37 31.73 -2.41
N GLU A 60 5.57 31.07 -1.59
CA GLU A 60 5.23 29.67 -1.74
C GLU A 60 4.68 29.48 -3.16
N GLN A 61 5.41 28.73 -3.98
CA GLN A 61 5.05 28.58 -5.39
C GLN A 61 3.68 27.90 -5.46
N PRO A 62 2.68 28.53 -6.10
CA PRO A 62 1.34 27.98 -6.16
C PRO A 62 1.41 26.60 -6.82
N LYS A 63 0.85 25.60 -6.14
CA LYS A 63 0.91 24.22 -6.58
C LYS A 63 0.35 24.08 -7.99
N SER A 64 1.01 23.28 -8.83
CA SER A 64 0.53 22.98 -10.18
C SER A 64 -0.52 21.85 -10.18
N SER A 65 -1.27 21.74 -11.28
CA SER A 65 -2.16 20.60 -11.49
C SER A 65 -1.36 19.30 -11.57
N PHE A 66 -1.80 18.27 -10.84
CA PHE A 66 -1.19 16.95 -10.88
C PHE A 66 -1.62 16.20 -12.15
N ALA A 67 -0.68 15.74 -12.97
CA ALA A 67 -0.97 15.06 -14.23
C ALA A 67 -0.87 13.53 -14.08
N LEU A 68 -1.94 12.81 -14.44
CA LEU A 68 -1.99 11.34 -14.43
C LEU A 68 -2.94 10.85 -15.53
N LEU A 69 -2.59 9.76 -16.22
CA LEU A 69 -3.40 9.16 -17.30
C LEU A 69 -3.84 10.15 -18.40
N GLY A 70 -3.00 11.15 -18.71
CA GLY A 70 -3.30 12.20 -19.68
C GLY A 70 -4.31 13.27 -19.22
N ALA A 71 -4.78 13.20 -17.98
CA ALA A 71 -5.65 14.21 -17.37
C ALA A 71 -4.87 15.07 -16.35
N ALA A 72 -5.24 16.35 -16.25
CA ALA A 72 -4.76 17.24 -15.21
C ALA A 72 -5.81 17.32 -14.07
N VAL A 73 -5.37 17.13 -12.83
CA VAL A 73 -6.17 17.27 -11.61
C VAL A 73 -5.76 18.59 -10.93
N PRO A 74 -6.61 19.64 -10.93
CA PRO A 74 -6.26 20.93 -10.35
C PRO A 74 -5.92 20.85 -8.85
N PRO A 75 -5.12 21.78 -8.30
CA PRO A 75 -4.91 21.91 -6.86
C PRO A 75 -6.25 22.09 -6.12
N ALA A 76 -6.28 21.66 -4.86
CA ALA A 76 -7.48 21.69 -4.01
C ALA A 76 -8.72 20.99 -4.64
N THR A 77 -8.52 19.93 -5.44
CA THR A 77 -9.64 19.16 -6.02
C THR A 77 -9.48 17.66 -5.85
N ALA A 78 -10.61 16.96 -5.97
CA ALA A 78 -10.67 15.51 -6.08
C ALA A 78 -11.31 15.12 -7.42
N MET A 79 -10.67 14.19 -8.15
CA MET A 79 -11.15 13.71 -9.45
C MET A 79 -11.10 12.19 -9.53
N ARG A 80 -12.07 11.60 -10.24
CA ARG A 80 -12.06 10.19 -10.64
C ARG A 80 -11.55 10.07 -12.07
N LEU A 81 -10.38 9.49 -12.23
CA LEU A 81 -9.81 9.11 -13.52
C LEU A 81 -10.16 7.64 -13.83
N SER A 82 -9.83 7.19 -15.05
CA SER A 82 -10.08 5.83 -15.51
C SER A 82 -8.80 5.25 -16.09
N TRP A 83 -8.26 4.21 -15.46
CA TRP A 83 -7.16 3.41 -16.02
C TRP A 83 -7.72 2.18 -16.74
N GLN A 84 -7.07 1.79 -17.83
CA GLN A 84 -7.37 0.57 -18.59
C GLN A 84 -6.06 -0.07 -19.05
N PRO A 85 -5.88 -1.40 -18.87
CA PRO A 85 -4.75 -2.09 -19.47
C PRO A 85 -4.83 -1.97 -20.99
N ASN A 86 -3.82 -1.33 -21.58
CA ASN A 86 -3.69 -0.96 -23.01
C ASN A 86 -3.79 -2.10 -24.06
N GLN A 87 -4.13 -3.34 -23.65
CA GLN A 87 -4.22 -4.53 -24.51
C GLN A 87 -5.34 -5.52 -24.12
N SER A 88 -6.36 -5.05 -23.39
CA SER A 88 -7.65 -5.74 -23.42
C SER A 88 -8.23 -5.60 -24.84
N SER A 89 -8.95 -6.58 -25.39
CA SER A 89 -9.69 -6.35 -26.65
C SER A 89 -10.58 -5.11 -26.45
N ASP A 90 -10.54 -4.12 -27.35
CA ASP A 90 -11.06 -2.77 -27.04
C ASP A 90 -12.54 -2.76 -26.61
N GLY A 91 -13.36 -3.70 -27.12
CA GLY A 91 -14.76 -3.90 -26.73
C GLY A 91 -15.02 -4.72 -25.45
N LEU A 92 -13.98 -5.21 -24.78
CA LEU A 92 -14.02 -6.04 -23.55
C LEU A 92 -13.20 -5.45 -22.39
N SER A 93 -12.55 -4.31 -22.59
CA SER A 93 -11.82 -3.61 -21.55
C SER A 93 -12.77 -3.10 -20.46
N MET A 94 -12.44 -3.36 -19.19
CA MET A 94 -13.17 -2.81 -18.05
C MET A 94 -12.38 -1.65 -17.44
N PRO A 95 -12.88 -0.41 -17.49
CA PRO A 95 -12.24 0.74 -16.86
C PRO A 95 -12.19 0.57 -15.33
N THR A 96 -10.97 0.59 -14.79
CA THR A 96 -10.72 0.61 -13.36
C THR A 96 -10.70 2.08 -12.89
N PRO A 97 -11.55 2.47 -11.93
CA PRO A 97 -11.58 3.82 -11.41
C PRO A 97 -10.34 4.11 -10.56
N ILE A 98 -9.68 5.23 -10.84
CA ILE A 98 -8.58 5.77 -10.04
C ILE A 98 -9.09 7.04 -9.37
N LEU A 99 -9.00 7.12 -8.04
CA LEU A 99 -9.37 8.32 -7.28
C LEU A 99 -8.10 9.14 -7.04
N VAL A 100 -8.14 10.43 -7.33
CA VAL A 100 -7.01 11.34 -7.09
C VAL A 100 -7.52 12.52 -6.27
N VAL A 101 -6.91 12.75 -5.11
CA VAL A 101 -7.08 13.99 -4.33
C VAL A 101 -5.79 14.78 -4.45
N ASN A 102 -5.83 15.89 -5.18
CA ASN A 102 -4.71 16.81 -5.30
C ASN A 102 -4.93 17.96 -4.32
N GLY A 103 -4.08 18.04 -3.30
CA GLY A 103 -4.23 19.04 -2.24
C GLY A 103 -3.96 20.48 -2.68
N ALA A 104 -4.24 21.46 -1.82
CA ALA A 104 -3.90 22.86 -2.06
C ALA A 104 -2.38 23.12 -1.99
N GLN A 105 -1.69 22.46 -1.06
CA GLN A 105 -0.26 22.68 -0.78
C GLN A 105 0.64 21.67 -1.51
N SER A 106 1.89 22.06 -1.77
CA SER A 106 2.91 21.19 -2.35
C SER A 106 3.32 20.06 -1.37
N GLY A 107 3.72 18.91 -1.89
CA GLY A 107 4.07 17.74 -1.08
C GLY A 107 4.17 16.45 -1.90
N PRO A 108 4.42 15.30 -1.25
CA PRO A 108 4.65 14.03 -1.93
C PRO A 108 3.37 13.41 -2.51
N VAL A 109 3.55 12.46 -3.43
CA VAL A 109 2.48 11.62 -4.00
C VAL A 109 2.43 10.27 -3.27
N LEU A 110 1.38 10.04 -2.49
CA LEU A 110 1.11 8.76 -1.81
C LEU A 110 0.10 7.92 -2.62
N CYS A 111 0.49 6.70 -2.96
CA CYS A 111 -0.41 5.72 -3.59
C CYS A 111 -0.98 4.75 -2.55
N LEU A 112 -2.29 4.54 -2.58
CA LEU A 112 -3.01 3.56 -1.78
C LEU A 112 -3.69 2.56 -2.71
N THR A 113 -3.19 1.33 -2.78
CA THR A 113 -3.75 0.26 -3.62
C THR A 113 -4.45 -0.78 -2.77
N ALA A 114 -5.58 -1.31 -3.25
CA ALA A 114 -6.30 -2.38 -2.60
C ALA A 114 -6.89 -3.37 -3.61
N ALA A 115 -7.23 -4.56 -3.10
CA ALA A 115 -7.80 -5.66 -3.87
C ALA A 115 -7.03 -5.98 -5.17
N ILE A 116 -5.70 -6.10 -5.09
CA ILE A 116 -4.89 -6.85 -6.07
C ILE A 116 -5.31 -8.32 -6.08
N HIS A 117 -5.70 -8.83 -4.90
CA HIS A 117 -6.51 -10.02 -4.74
C HIS A 117 -7.98 -9.58 -4.59
N GLY A 118 -8.87 -10.01 -5.48
CA GLY A 118 -10.24 -9.50 -5.54
C GLY A 118 -11.17 -9.91 -4.39
N ASP A 119 -10.74 -10.85 -3.55
CA ASP A 119 -11.42 -11.32 -2.34
C ASP A 119 -11.09 -10.49 -1.08
N GLU A 120 -10.23 -9.47 -1.16
CA GLU A 120 -9.69 -8.77 0.01
C GLU A 120 -10.38 -7.43 0.30
N LEU A 121 -11.58 -7.49 0.90
CA LEU A 121 -12.53 -6.37 0.99
C LEU A 121 -12.13 -5.22 1.92
N ASN A 122 -11.42 -5.48 3.02
CA ASN A 122 -11.11 -4.43 4.01
C ASN A 122 -10.29 -3.28 3.42
N GLY A 123 -9.31 -3.59 2.56
CA GLY A 123 -8.49 -2.58 1.89
C GLY A 123 -9.31 -1.63 1.04
N ILE A 124 -10.33 -2.13 0.32
CA ILE A 124 -11.21 -1.34 -0.54
C ILE A 124 -11.90 -0.22 0.27
N GLU A 125 -12.45 -0.59 1.42
CA GLU A 125 -13.17 0.34 2.31
C GLU A 125 -12.22 1.31 3.02
N ILE A 126 -11.00 0.87 3.39
CA ILE A 126 -9.97 1.77 3.94
C ILE A 126 -9.60 2.85 2.92
N VAL A 127 -9.26 2.45 1.68
CA VAL A 127 -8.95 3.41 0.60
C VAL A 127 -10.14 4.33 0.35
N ARG A 128 -11.37 3.81 0.28
CA ARG A 128 -12.57 4.62 0.07
C ARG A 128 -12.76 5.66 1.19
N ARG A 129 -12.63 5.27 2.47
CA ARG A 129 -12.80 6.18 3.61
C ARG A 129 -11.72 7.24 3.71
N VAL A 130 -10.48 6.92 3.36
CA VAL A 130 -9.39 7.91 3.30
C VAL A 130 -9.68 8.90 2.17
N LEU A 131 -9.82 8.44 0.92
CA LEU A 131 -9.97 9.32 -0.25
C LEU A 131 -11.23 10.20 -0.19
N HIS A 132 -12.36 9.70 0.36
CA HIS A 132 -13.57 10.50 0.54
C HIS A 132 -13.61 11.29 1.86
N GLY A 133 -12.68 11.04 2.79
CA GLY A 133 -12.54 11.77 4.05
C GLY A 133 -11.47 12.87 4.01
N THR A 134 -10.59 12.87 3.01
CA THR A 134 -9.60 13.93 2.79
C THR A 134 -10.24 15.18 2.19
N ASP A 135 -10.10 16.29 2.91
CA ASP A 135 -10.38 17.64 2.44
C ASP A 135 -9.21 18.12 1.55
N PRO A 136 -9.42 18.36 0.23
CA PRO A 136 -8.34 18.79 -0.66
C PRO A 136 -7.70 20.13 -0.24
N GLU A 137 -8.46 21.04 0.38
CA GLU A 137 -7.96 22.35 0.81
C GLU A 137 -6.88 22.24 1.91
N LYS A 138 -6.88 21.12 2.65
CA LYS A 138 -5.98 20.87 3.79
C LYS A 138 -4.84 19.89 3.50
N LEU A 139 -4.82 19.32 2.30
CA LEU A 139 -3.83 18.32 1.91
C LEU A 139 -2.57 18.99 1.34
N SER A 140 -1.41 18.55 1.82
CA SER A 140 -0.09 18.80 1.22
C SER A 140 0.31 17.59 0.40
N GLY A 141 0.59 17.81 -0.89
CA GLY A 141 0.83 16.73 -1.85
C GLY A 141 -0.45 16.09 -2.41
N THR A 142 -0.36 14.83 -2.84
CA THR A 142 -1.42 14.15 -3.60
C THR A 142 -1.65 12.74 -3.07
N ILE A 143 -2.90 12.33 -2.94
CA ILE A 143 -3.27 10.94 -2.64
C ILE A 143 -3.89 10.32 -3.90
N ILE A 144 -3.31 9.23 -4.37
CA ILE A 144 -3.87 8.38 -5.44
C ILE A 144 -4.43 7.12 -4.77
N GLY A 145 -5.75 6.92 -4.86
CA GLY A 145 -6.42 5.72 -4.40
C GLY A 145 -6.81 4.82 -5.57
N VAL A 146 -6.43 3.55 -5.50
CA VAL A 146 -6.93 2.48 -6.38
C VAL A 146 -7.63 1.43 -5.51
N PRO A 147 -8.93 1.62 -5.19
CA PRO A 147 -9.63 0.73 -4.26
C PRO A 147 -9.73 -0.71 -4.77
N ILE A 148 -9.71 -0.92 -6.09
CA ILE A 148 -9.85 -2.24 -6.72
C ILE A 148 -8.89 -2.33 -7.91
N VAL A 149 -7.68 -2.84 -7.69
CA VAL A 149 -6.71 -3.07 -8.79
C VAL A 149 -7.17 -4.24 -9.67
N ASN A 150 -7.54 -5.37 -9.07
CA ASN A 150 -7.98 -6.57 -9.78
C ASN A 150 -9.52 -6.63 -9.88
N LEU A 151 -10.08 -5.72 -10.69
CA LEU A 151 -11.53 -5.62 -10.90
C LEU A 151 -12.14 -6.92 -11.44
N GLN A 152 -11.39 -7.68 -12.23
CA GLN A 152 -11.78 -9.02 -12.69
C GLN A 152 -11.94 -9.99 -11.51
N GLY A 153 -10.97 -10.06 -10.59
CA GLY A 153 -11.03 -10.91 -9.41
C GLY A 153 -12.17 -10.51 -8.48
N PHE A 154 -12.34 -9.19 -8.27
CA PHE A 154 -13.37 -8.64 -7.40
C PHE A 154 -14.79 -9.06 -7.79
N GLN A 155 -15.14 -8.96 -9.08
CA GLN A 155 -16.45 -9.42 -9.59
C GLN A 155 -16.73 -10.91 -9.37
N ARG A 156 -15.70 -11.74 -9.18
CA ARG A 156 -15.84 -13.18 -8.89
C ARG A 156 -15.56 -13.53 -7.42
N SER A 157 -15.38 -12.53 -6.56
CA SER A 157 -14.90 -12.70 -5.17
C SER A 157 -13.66 -13.63 -5.12
N SER A 158 -12.68 -13.34 -5.98
CA SER A 158 -11.56 -14.23 -6.27
C SER A 158 -10.23 -13.50 -6.16
N ARG A 159 -9.28 -14.12 -5.46
CA ARG A 159 -7.86 -13.72 -5.45
C ARG A 159 -7.27 -13.55 -6.84
N TYR A 160 -7.68 -14.38 -7.79
CA TYR A 160 -7.02 -14.56 -9.09
C TYR A 160 -7.72 -13.78 -10.21
N LEU A 161 -6.95 -13.44 -11.24
CA LEU A 161 -7.45 -12.94 -12.53
C LEU A 161 -8.32 -13.99 -13.25
N THR A 162 -8.98 -13.60 -14.36
CA THR A 162 -9.77 -14.54 -15.19
C THR A 162 -8.96 -15.76 -15.65
N ASP A 163 -7.67 -15.57 -15.96
CA ASP A 163 -6.74 -16.62 -16.38
C ASP A 163 -6.14 -17.44 -15.21
N ARG A 164 -6.73 -17.31 -14.00
CA ARG A 164 -6.33 -17.96 -12.74
C ARG A 164 -4.94 -17.55 -12.20
N ARG A 165 -4.30 -16.52 -12.75
CA ARG A 165 -3.02 -16.01 -12.25
C ARG A 165 -3.21 -15.10 -11.04
N ASP A 166 -2.28 -15.18 -10.07
CA ASP A 166 -2.16 -14.22 -8.98
C ASP A 166 -1.41 -12.99 -9.52
N LEU A 167 -2.10 -11.86 -9.68
CA LEU A 167 -1.52 -10.63 -10.22
C LEU A 167 -0.29 -10.17 -9.43
N ASN A 168 -0.26 -10.40 -8.12
CA ASN A 168 0.84 -10.05 -7.23
C ASN A 168 2.05 -11.02 -7.34
N ARG A 169 2.18 -11.73 -8.47
CA ARG A 169 3.38 -12.49 -8.90
C ARG A 169 3.90 -12.07 -10.28
N PHE A 170 3.38 -10.97 -10.85
CA PHE A 170 3.73 -10.53 -12.20
C PHE A 170 4.31 -9.11 -12.28
N PHE A 171 4.45 -8.36 -11.17
CA PHE A 171 5.07 -7.03 -11.15
C PHE A 171 6.61 -7.10 -11.31
N PRO A 172 7.26 -6.11 -11.95
CA PRO A 172 6.68 -4.90 -12.56
C PRO A 172 5.92 -5.14 -13.87
N GLY A 173 5.96 -6.36 -14.44
CA GLY A 173 5.22 -6.74 -15.64
C GLY A 173 6.07 -6.82 -16.90
N ASN A 174 5.44 -7.32 -17.97
CA ASN A 174 6.03 -7.43 -19.30
C ASN A 174 4.95 -7.10 -20.36
N PRO A 175 5.12 -6.07 -21.20
CA PRO A 175 4.12 -5.67 -22.20
C PRO A 175 3.95 -6.68 -23.34
N GLN A 176 4.87 -7.64 -23.49
CA GLN A 176 4.78 -8.78 -24.41
C GLN A 176 4.46 -10.11 -23.68
N GLY A 177 4.25 -10.08 -22.36
CA GLY A 177 3.98 -11.27 -21.55
C GLY A 177 2.54 -11.81 -21.65
N SER A 178 2.12 -12.60 -20.66
CA SER A 178 0.73 -13.04 -20.49
C SER A 178 -0.19 -11.87 -20.10
N SER A 179 -1.52 -12.06 -20.20
CA SER A 179 -2.53 -11.08 -19.75
C SER A 179 -2.20 -10.46 -18.39
N ALA A 180 -2.01 -11.27 -17.35
CA ALA A 180 -1.59 -10.81 -16.02
C ALA A 180 -0.33 -9.92 -16.01
N SER A 181 0.65 -10.23 -16.88
CA SER A 181 1.92 -9.51 -16.95
C SER A 181 1.81 -8.19 -17.73
N ARG A 182 0.90 -8.11 -18.71
CA ARG A 182 0.56 -6.85 -19.42
C ARG A 182 -0.28 -5.93 -18.55
N ILE A 183 -1.22 -6.49 -17.77
CA ILE A 183 -1.98 -5.77 -16.73
C ILE A 183 -1.02 -5.20 -15.68
N ALA A 184 -0.11 -6.03 -15.13
CA ALA A 184 0.91 -5.57 -14.20
C ALA A 184 1.79 -4.45 -14.78
N TYR A 185 2.26 -4.60 -16.03
CA TYR A 185 3.09 -3.59 -16.70
C TYR A 185 2.39 -2.25 -16.88
N SER A 186 1.16 -2.27 -17.41
CA SER A 186 0.37 -1.05 -17.61
C SER A 186 0.09 -0.37 -16.27
N PHE A 187 -0.34 -1.12 -15.24
CA PHE A 187 -0.60 -0.54 -13.91
C PHE A 187 0.67 0.05 -13.28
N PHE A 188 1.78 -0.68 -13.34
CA PHE A 188 3.04 -0.25 -12.75
C PHE A 188 3.60 1.01 -13.42
N LYS A 189 3.55 1.06 -14.75
CA LYS A 189 4.09 2.18 -15.55
C LYS A 189 3.18 3.41 -15.58
N GLU A 190 1.86 3.23 -15.59
CA GLU A 190 0.91 4.33 -15.80
C GLU A 190 0.37 4.91 -14.48
N ILE A 191 0.53 4.18 -13.36
CA ILE A 191 0.13 4.60 -12.02
C ILE A 191 1.34 4.65 -11.08
N ILE A 192 1.99 3.51 -10.84
CA ILE A 192 2.92 3.35 -9.69
C ILE A 192 4.20 4.16 -9.85
N SER A 193 4.80 4.21 -11.04
CA SER A 193 5.99 5.03 -11.31
C SER A 193 5.76 6.55 -11.28
N HIS A 194 4.52 7.01 -11.05
CA HIS A 194 4.18 8.42 -10.83
C HIS A 194 4.05 8.79 -9.34
N CYS A 195 4.38 7.86 -8.44
CA CYS A 195 4.20 7.99 -6.99
C CYS A 195 5.54 8.13 -6.26
N ASN A 196 5.55 8.80 -5.11
CA ASN A 196 6.72 8.84 -4.24
C ASN A 196 6.70 7.75 -3.17
N PHE A 197 5.50 7.32 -2.74
CA PHE A 197 5.29 6.30 -1.71
C PHE A 197 4.12 5.38 -2.09
N LEU A 198 4.15 4.13 -1.62
CA LEU A 198 3.09 3.14 -1.91
C LEU A 198 2.68 2.32 -0.69
N VAL A 199 1.38 2.28 -0.42
CA VAL A 199 0.75 1.34 0.51
C VAL A 199 -0.11 0.35 -0.27
N ASP A 200 0.22 -0.93 -0.14
CA ASP A 200 -0.53 -2.03 -0.75
C ASP A 200 -1.35 -2.75 0.34
N LEU A 201 -2.67 -2.59 0.32
CA LEU A 201 -3.57 -3.06 1.38
C LEU A 201 -4.07 -4.48 1.09
N HIS A 202 -3.79 -5.37 2.04
CA HIS A 202 -4.04 -6.81 1.96
C HIS A 202 -4.79 -7.36 3.18
N THR A 203 -5.27 -8.60 3.08
CA THR A 203 -5.88 -9.35 4.19
C THR A 203 -5.40 -10.80 4.25
N GLY A 204 -5.79 -11.51 5.31
CA GLY A 204 -5.54 -12.94 5.43
C GLY A 204 -6.20 -13.78 4.33
N SER A 205 -5.43 -14.14 3.30
CA SER A 205 -5.86 -15.04 2.23
C SER A 205 -6.19 -16.47 2.70
N ALA A 206 -7.06 -17.18 1.96
CA ALA A 206 -7.47 -18.56 2.21
C ALA A 206 -7.92 -18.83 3.66
N HIS A 207 -8.97 -18.10 4.07
CA HIS A 207 -9.61 -18.22 5.38
C HIS A 207 -8.64 -18.07 6.56
N ARG A 208 -7.63 -17.20 6.41
CA ARG A 208 -6.80 -16.72 7.51
C ARG A 208 -7.22 -15.32 7.91
N THR A 209 -6.82 -14.89 9.09
CA THR A 209 -6.93 -13.51 9.55
C THR A 209 -5.55 -13.03 9.99
N ASN A 210 -5.18 -11.81 9.63
CA ASN A 210 -3.96 -11.15 10.09
C ASN A 210 -4.32 -10.14 11.17
N LEU A 211 -3.48 -10.05 12.22
CA LEU A 211 -3.47 -8.89 13.12
C LEU A 211 -3.06 -7.66 12.28
N PRO A 212 -3.67 -6.48 12.46
CA PRO A 212 -3.26 -5.27 11.76
C PRO A 212 -1.75 -5.00 11.88
N GLN A 213 -1.04 -5.12 10.76
CA GLN A 213 0.43 -5.08 10.74
C GLN A 213 0.95 -4.51 9.42
N VAL A 214 2.12 -3.87 9.48
CA VAL A 214 2.88 -3.45 8.29
C VAL A 214 3.95 -4.47 7.98
N ARG A 215 4.07 -4.88 6.70
CA ARG A 215 5.14 -5.74 6.20
C ARG A 215 6.02 -4.96 5.23
N ALA A 216 7.31 -4.86 5.55
CA ALA A 216 8.21 -3.90 4.91
C ALA A 216 9.66 -4.41 4.86
N ASN A 217 10.44 -3.95 3.88
CA ASN A 217 11.88 -4.26 3.84
C ASN A 217 12.66 -3.35 4.80
N LEU A 218 12.65 -3.68 6.09
CA LEU A 218 13.34 -2.92 7.14
C LEU A 218 14.88 -2.86 7.03
N LEU A 219 15.48 -3.46 6.01
CA LEU A 219 16.91 -3.31 5.70
C LEU A 219 17.21 -2.08 4.84
N GLN A 220 16.18 -1.42 4.29
CA GLN A 220 16.29 -0.13 3.61
C GLN A 220 15.75 0.97 4.52
N SER A 221 16.53 2.03 4.75
CA SER A 221 16.20 3.11 5.70
C SER A 221 14.87 3.81 5.36
N SER A 222 14.71 4.28 4.12
CA SER A 222 13.49 4.96 3.65
C SER A 222 12.24 4.10 3.80
N VAL A 223 12.34 2.79 3.58
CA VAL A 223 11.24 1.83 3.77
C VAL A 223 10.97 1.58 5.27
N ALA A 224 12.00 1.57 6.12
CA ALA A 224 11.88 1.40 7.56
C ALA A 224 11.28 2.64 8.25
N GLU A 225 11.66 3.85 7.82
CA GLU A 225 11.08 5.12 8.25
C GLU A 225 9.60 5.19 7.86
N PHE A 226 9.30 4.96 6.58
CA PHE A 226 7.94 4.93 6.06
C PHE A 226 7.06 3.89 6.79
N ALA A 227 7.58 2.68 7.07
CA ALA A 227 6.86 1.66 7.83
C ALA A 227 6.54 2.07 9.29
N GLN A 228 7.45 2.79 9.95
CA GLN A 228 7.25 3.26 11.33
C GLN A 228 6.22 4.39 11.43
N ALA A 229 6.03 5.17 10.37
CA ALA A 229 5.09 6.28 10.34
C ALA A 229 3.60 5.88 10.49
N PHE A 230 3.25 4.60 10.27
CA PHE A 230 1.85 4.14 10.39
C PHE A 230 1.32 4.03 11.83
N GLY A 231 2.21 3.91 12.82
CA GLY A 231 1.81 3.66 14.22
C GLY A 231 1.07 2.33 14.47
N VAL A 232 1.22 1.33 13.58
CA VAL A 232 0.61 0.01 13.75
C VAL A 232 1.25 -0.79 14.89
N SER A 233 0.46 -1.59 15.59
CA SER A 233 0.93 -2.44 16.72
C SER A 233 2.06 -3.41 16.37
N VAL A 234 2.15 -3.83 15.10
CA VAL A 234 3.16 -4.78 14.62
C VAL A 234 3.74 -4.32 13.29
N ILE A 235 5.08 -4.28 13.22
CA ILE A 235 5.84 -4.21 11.97
C ILE A 235 6.62 -5.51 11.80
N LEU A 236 6.52 -6.13 10.63
CA LEU A 236 7.23 -7.36 10.28
C LEU A 236 8.21 -7.07 9.14
N HIS A 237 9.48 -7.39 9.35
CA HIS A 237 10.49 -7.39 8.29
C HIS A 237 10.14 -8.44 7.23
N SER A 238 10.13 -8.00 5.97
CA SER A 238 10.04 -8.86 4.80
C SER A 238 10.56 -8.11 3.57
N GLU A 239 11.58 -8.65 2.91
CA GLU A 239 12.06 -8.15 1.62
C GLU A 239 10.99 -8.25 0.52
N GLY A 240 10.03 -9.17 0.68
CA GLY A 240 9.05 -9.53 -0.35
C GLY A 240 9.59 -10.64 -1.25
N SER A 241 9.06 -10.75 -2.45
CA SER A 241 9.54 -11.68 -3.47
C SER A 241 9.32 -11.06 -4.85
N ALA A 242 10.16 -11.43 -5.81
CA ALA A 242 10.00 -11.05 -7.21
C ALA A 242 8.57 -11.35 -7.70
N GLY A 243 7.98 -10.44 -8.48
CA GLY A 243 6.59 -10.51 -8.90
C GLY A 243 5.60 -9.75 -8.00
N MET A 244 5.96 -9.40 -6.77
CA MET A 244 5.11 -8.61 -5.87
C MET A 244 5.17 -7.12 -6.20
N LEU A 245 4.03 -6.41 -6.15
CA LEU A 245 3.95 -4.97 -6.42
C LEU A 245 4.89 -4.17 -5.52
N ARG A 246 4.80 -4.40 -4.19
CA ARG A 246 5.67 -3.75 -3.20
C ARG A 246 7.16 -3.94 -3.49
N HIS A 247 7.55 -5.14 -3.94
CA HIS A 247 8.95 -5.45 -4.21
C HIS A 247 9.45 -4.69 -5.43
N ALA A 248 8.69 -4.76 -6.54
CA ALA A 248 9.00 -4.04 -7.77
C ALA A 248 9.06 -2.51 -7.59
N ALA A 249 8.17 -1.94 -6.78
CA ALA A 249 8.18 -0.51 -6.46
C ALA A 249 9.42 -0.10 -5.65
N VAL A 250 9.83 -0.93 -4.68
CA VAL A 250 11.08 -0.75 -3.93
C VAL A 250 12.32 -0.87 -4.82
N GLU A 251 12.33 -1.77 -5.80
CA GLU A 251 13.45 -1.91 -6.76
C GLU A 251 13.70 -0.65 -7.60
N ILE A 252 12.67 0.18 -7.84
CA ILE A 252 12.80 1.48 -8.53
C ILE A 252 12.91 2.68 -7.57
N GLY A 253 13.12 2.44 -6.27
CA GLY A 253 13.36 3.47 -5.27
C GLY A 253 12.11 4.10 -4.64
N ILE A 254 10.91 3.55 -4.86
CA ILE A 254 9.66 4.01 -4.22
C ILE A 254 9.50 3.26 -2.88
N PRO A 255 9.59 3.92 -1.70
CA PRO A 255 9.39 3.26 -0.43
C PRO A 255 7.97 2.70 -0.34
N SER A 256 7.87 1.38 -0.19
CA SER A 256 6.61 0.66 -0.33
C SER A 256 6.40 -0.34 0.80
N VAL A 257 5.19 -0.40 1.34
CA VAL A 257 4.79 -1.36 2.38
C VAL A 257 3.50 -2.09 2.04
N THR A 258 3.32 -3.25 2.66
CA THR A 258 2.05 -3.98 2.64
C THR A 258 1.36 -3.77 3.99
N LEU A 259 0.14 -3.24 4.01
CA LEU A 259 -0.69 -3.11 5.21
C LEU A 259 -1.69 -4.28 5.23
N GLU A 260 -1.50 -5.20 6.17
CA GLU A 260 -2.35 -6.39 6.34
C GLU A 260 -3.41 -6.11 7.40
N ALA A 261 -4.70 -6.27 7.10
CA ALA A 261 -5.80 -5.97 8.03
C ALA A 261 -6.95 -6.98 7.94
N GLY A 262 -7.01 -7.94 8.88
CA GLY A 262 -8.13 -8.88 9.01
C GLY A 262 -8.09 -10.06 8.03
N LYS A 263 -9.26 -10.51 7.56
CA LYS A 263 -9.49 -11.74 6.76
C LYS A 263 -10.12 -11.43 5.40
N SER A 264 -9.87 -12.29 4.42
CA SER A 264 -10.51 -12.24 3.10
C SER A 264 -12.02 -12.52 3.16
N MET A 265 -12.73 -12.20 2.08
CA MET A 265 -14.15 -12.48 1.81
C MET A 265 -15.20 -11.76 2.67
N THR A 266 -14.80 -11.03 3.73
CA THR A 266 -15.74 -10.32 4.61
C THR A 266 -15.21 -8.95 5.01
N LEU A 267 -16.09 -7.96 5.08
CA LEU A 267 -15.77 -6.66 5.68
C LEU A 267 -15.72 -6.80 7.21
N GLN A 268 -14.71 -6.22 7.85
CA GLN A 268 -14.53 -6.21 9.30
C GLN A 268 -14.30 -4.78 9.80
N GLU A 269 -15.36 -4.16 10.32
CA GLU A 269 -15.33 -2.76 10.76
C GLU A 269 -14.15 -2.42 11.70
N PRO A 270 -13.77 -3.22 12.72
CA PRO A 270 -12.60 -2.91 13.55
C PRO A 270 -11.27 -2.89 12.78
N ALA A 271 -11.10 -3.76 11.79
CA ALA A 271 -9.89 -3.80 10.96
C ALA A 271 -9.86 -2.61 9.98
N VAL A 272 -11.01 -2.23 9.44
CA VAL A 272 -11.17 -1.04 8.59
C VAL A 272 -10.88 0.24 9.38
N GLN A 273 -11.48 0.42 10.56
CA GLN A 273 -11.24 1.58 11.41
C GLN A 273 -9.77 1.72 11.79
N TYR A 274 -9.12 0.63 12.20
CA TYR A 274 -7.70 0.62 12.51
C TYR A 274 -6.84 0.96 11.29
N GLY A 275 -7.16 0.40 10.12
CA GLY A 275 -6.47 0.69 8.87
C GLY A 275 -6.60 2.16 8.46
N VAL A 276 -7.80 2.74 8.51
CA VAL A 276 -8.02 4.18 8.25
C VAL A 276 -7.20 5.04 9.22
N LYS A 277 -7.24 4.71 10.53
CA LYS A 277 -6.46 5.45 11.54
C LYS A 277 -4.94 5.33 11.29
N SER A 278 -4.47 4.19 10.81
CA SER A 278 -3.05 3.98 10.44
C SER A 278 -2.64 4.82 9.23
N ILE A 279 -3.49 4.94 8.20
CA ILE A 279 -3.24 5.83 7.05
C ILE A 279 -3.32 7.31 7.44
N GLN A 280 -4.26 7.70 8.31
CA GLN A 280 -4.31 9.07 8.85
C GLN A 280 -3.04 9.41 9.65
N THR A 281 -2.57 8.49 10.49
CA THR A 281 -1.31 8.64 11.25
C THR A 281 -0.10 8.75 10.31
N LEU A 282 -0.10 7.98 9.21
CA LEU A 282 0.92 8.09 8.17
C LEU A 282 0.92 9.48 7.50
N LEU A 283 -0.25 9.95 7.06
CA LEU A 283 -0.39 11.26 6.41
C LEU A 283 0.06 12.41 7.34
N ASP A 284 -0.27 12.31 8.63
CA ASP A 284 0.14 13.25 9.67
C ASP A 284 1.66 13.30 9.82
N ARG A 285 2.31 12.15 10.05
CA ARG A 285 3.76 12.05 10.19
C ARG A 285 4.54 12.34 8.90
N MET A 286 3.89 12.26 7.74
CA MET A 286 4.44 12.72 6.45
C MET A 286 4.22 14.23 6.20
N ASN A 287 3.59 14.96 7.13
CA ASN A 287 3.16 16.36 6.98
C ASN A 287 2.24 16.59 5.77
N MET A 288 1.45 15.58 5.39
CA MET A 288 0.46 15.66 4.31
C MET A 288 -0.91 16.12 4.80
N LEU A 289 -1.38 15.63 5.96
CA LEU A 289 -2.69 15.97 6.52
C LEU A 289 -2.72 15.68 8.02
N GLU A 290 -3.05 16.68 8.85
CA GLU A 290 -3.15 16.55 10.31
C GLU A 290 -4.14 15.46 10.74
N ALA A 291 -3.71 14.57 11.64
CA ALA A 291 -4.58 13.57 12.26
C ALA A 291 -5.11 14.07 13.61
N ALA A 292 -6.44 14.12 13.77
CA ALA A 292 -7.05 14.56 15.03
C ALA A 292 -6.65 13.71 16.26
N GLN A 293 -6.33 12.43 16.05
CA GLN A 293 -5.85 11.47 17.06
C GLN A 293 -4.95 10.44 16.38
N PRO A 294 -3.64 10.70 16.19
CA PRO A 294 -2.73 9.72 15.60
C PRO A 294 -2.62 8.45 16.47
N LEU A 295 -2.15 7.35 15.87
CA LEU A 295 -1.65 6.19 16.62
C LEU A 295 -0.28 6.52 17.24
N GLU A 296 0.10 5.77 18.26
CA GLU A 296 1.40 5.89 18.94
C GLU A 296 2.52 5.19 18.14
N ALA A 297 3.70 5.02 18.75
CA ALA A 297 4.77 4.20 18.18
C ALA A 297 4.35 2.70 18.13
N PRO A 298 4.91 1.90 17.20
CA PRO A 298 4.56 0.47 17.09
C PRO A 298 4.94 -0.35 18.33
N ASP A 299 4.02 -1.17 18.87
CA ASP A 299 4.28 -2.01 20.06
C ASP A 299 5.44 -3.02 19.84
N SER A 300 5.64 -3.48 18.60
CA SER A 300 6.53 -4.61 18.30
C SER A 300 7.05 -4.59 16.87
N ILE A 301 8.36 -4.76 16.72
CA ILE A 301 9.02 -4.95 15.41
C ILE A 301 9.65 -6.36 15.40
N TYR A 302 9.26 -7.19 14.44
CA TYR A 302 9.78 -8.56 14.28
C TYR A 302 10.68 -8.65 13.05
N TYR A 303 11.92 -9.11 13.22
CA TYR A 303 12.83 -9.43 12.10
C TYR A 303 12.64 -10.85 11.58
N HIS A 304 12.03 -11.72 12.38
CA HIS A 304 11.79 -13.12 12.06
C HIS A 304 10.34 -13.52 12.37
N SER A 305 9.78 -14.39 11.54
CA SER A 305 8.47 -14.99 11.76
C SER A 305 8.41 -16.39 11.14
N ALA A 306 7.52 -17.23 11.64
CA ALA A 306 7.33 -18.58 11.11
C ALA A 306 5.85 -18.95 11.00
N TRP A 307 5.49 -19.66 9.92
CA TRP A 307 4.22 -20.33 9.80
C TRP A 307 4.32 -21.74 10.39
N VAL A 308 3.65 -21.98 11.51
CA VAL A 308 3.41 -23.32 12.04
C VAL A 308 2.39 -23.99 11.12
N ARG A 309 2.80 -25.11 10.53
CA ARG A 309 1.99 -25.88 9.58
C ARG A 309 1.32 -27.05 10.27
N VAL A 310 0.16 -27.40 9.73
CA VAL A 310 -0.62 -28.58 10.12
C VAL A 310 0.03 -29.83 9.56
N ASN A 311 0.16 -30.91 10.35
CA ASN A 311 0.72 -32.18 9.88
C ASN A 311 -0.35 -33.21 9.45
N HIS A 312 -1.60 -33.07 9.92
CA HIS A 312 -2.69 -34.02 9.67
C HIS A 312 -3.90 -33.33 9.02
N GLY A 313 -4.66 -34.04 8.20
CA GLY A 313 -5.92 -33.52 7.64
C GLY A 313 -7.06 -33.63 8.66
N GLY A 314 -8.02 -32.70 8.61
CA GLY A 314 -9.19 -32.71 9.50
C GLY A 314 -9.79 -31.33 9.73
N ILE A 315 -10.59 -31.20 10.78
CA ILE A 315 -11.17 -29.94 11.24
C ILE A 315 -10.21 -29.30 12.24
N LEU A 316 -9.69 -28.11 11.91
CA LEU A 316 -8.90 -27.26 12.81
C LEU A 316 -9.83 -26.50 13.75
N LEU A 317 -9.52 -26.55 15.04
CA LEU A 317 -10.03 -25.66 16.08
C LEU A 317 -8.84 -24.93 16.74
N GLY A 318 -8.87 -23.60 16.76
CA GLY A 318 -7.82 -22.77 17.37
C GLY A 318 -7.97 -22.63 18.89
N ASN A 319 -6.86 -22.73 19.62
CA ASN A 319 -6.79 -22.48 21.06
C ASN A 319 -6.28 -21.06 21.40
N VAL A 320 -5.74 -20.32 20.41
CA VAL A 320 -5.15 -18.98 20.55
C VAL A 320 -5.84 -17.94 19.67
N ARG A 321 -5.69 -16.66 20.02
CA ARG A 321 -6.26 -15.50 19.32
C ARG A 321 -5.17 -14.64 18.67
N LEU A 322 -5.57 -13.76 17.75
CA LEU A 322 -4.67 -12.75 17.20
C LEU A 322 -4.19 -11.81 18.31
N GLY A 323 -2.88 -11.58 18.34
CA GLY A 323 -2.22 -10.70 19.31
C GLY A 323 -1.75 -11.40 20.59
N ASP A 324 -2.16 -12.66 20.84
CA ASP A 324 -1.74 -13.43 22.01
C ASP A 324 -0.22 -13.63 22.04
N LYS A 325 0.37 -13.53 23.23
CA LYS A 325 1.76 -13.94 23.50
C LYS A 325 1.77 -15.43 23.81
N ILE A 326 2.71 -16.15 23.19
CA ILE A 326 2.81 -17.61 23.26
C ILE A 326 4.27 -18.03 23.47
N ASN A 327 4.47 -19.14 24.16
CA ASN A 327 5.75 -19.78 24.40
C ASN A 327 5.96 -20.96 23.45
N LYS A 328 7.21 -21.40 23.33
CA LYS A 328 7.56 -22.68 22.74
C LYS A 328 6.91 -23.80 23.56
N ASN A 329 6.40 -24.80 22.85
CA ASN A 329 5.62 -25.93 23.35
C ASN A 329 4.15 -25.64 23.74
N ASP A 330 3.66 -24.40 23.60
CA ASP A 330 2.23 -24.11 23.78
C ASP A 330 1.39 -24.77 22.67
N VAL A 331 0.21 -25.30 23.02
CA VAL A 331 -0.75 -25.85 22.06
C VAL A 331 -1.55 -24.71 21.42
N LEU A 332 -1.32 -24.47 20.12
CA LEU A 332 -1.95 -23.40 19.35
C LEU A 332 -3.34 -23.77 18.84
N GLY A 333 -3.59 -25.06 18.63
CA GLY A 333 -4.85 -25.58 18.11
C GLY A 333 -4.82 -27.10 18.02
N ILE A 334 -5.98 -27.69 17.72
CA ILE A 334 -6.15 -29.14 17.53
C ILE A 334 -6.80 -29.37 16.18
N VAL A 335 -6.29 -30.35 15.43
CA VAL A 335 -6.95 -30.89 14.24
C VAL A 335 -7.57 -32.23 14.58
N THR A 336 -8.87 -32.35 14.34
CA THR A 336 -9.63 -33.59 14.58
C THR A 336 -10.09 -34.18 13.24
N ASP A 337 -9.75 -35.44 13.00
CA ASP A 337 -10.33 -36.23 11.90
C ASP A 337 -11.83 -36.49 12.21
N PRO A 338 -12.77 -36.04 11.36
CA PRO A 338 -14.20 -36.16 11.63
C PRO A 338 -14.75 -37.59 11.50
N ILE A 339 -13.98 -38.54 10.95
CA ILE A 339 -14.37 -39.94 10.78
C ILE A 339 -13.76 -40.81 11.88
N THR A 340 -12.45 -40.67 12.13
CA THR A 340 -11.73 -41.51 13.12
C THR A 340 -11.72 -40.91 14.53
N ASN A 341 -12.09 -39.63 14.68
CA ASN A 341 -11.93 -38.83 15.91
C ASN A 341 -10.47 -38.79 16.43
N MET A 342 -9.48 -39.15 15.61
CA MET A 342 -8.07 -38.93 15.93
C MET A 342 -7.79 -37.43 16.03
N ARG A 343 -7.01 -37.04 17.04
CA ARG A 343 -6.66 -35.64 17.32
C ARG A 343 -5.15 -35.45 17.22
N SER A 344 -4.76 -34.38 16.52
CA SER A 344 -3.38 -33.91 16.44
C SER A 344 -3.30 -32.50 16.99
N GLU A 345 -2.51 -32.30 18.01
CA GLU A 345 -2.16 -30.96 18.48
C GLU A 345 -1.24 -30.25 17.47
N ILE A 346 -1.34 -28.93 17.40
CA ILE A 346 -0.41 -28.05 16.69
C ILE A 346 0.35 -27.27 17.76
N ILE A 347 1.63 -27.60 17.91
CA ILE A 347 2.48 -27.11 18.99
C ILE A 347 3.37 -25.98 18.47
N SER A 348 3.53 -24.92 19.27
CA SER A 348 4.44 -23.81 18.92
C SER A 348 5.91 -24.22 18.99
N PRO A 349 6.71 -24.01 17.93
CA PRO A 349 8.16 -24.20 17.98
C PRO A 349 8.92 -23.01 18.58
N HIS A 350 8.26 -21.87 18.87
CA HIS A 350 8.91 -20.60 19.22
C HIS A 350 8.18 -19.83 20.33
N ASN A 351 8.91 -18.98 21.04
CA ASN A 351 8.32 -17.88 21.82
C ASN A 351 7.98 -16.73 20.86
N GLY A 352 6.86 -16.03 21.08
CA GLY A 352 6.48 -14.92 20.22
C GLY A 352 5.06 -14.41 20.42
N ARG A 353 4.52 -13.80 19.36
CA ARG A 353 3.14 -13.28 19.29
C ARG A 353 2.41 -13.85 18.08
N ILE A 354 1.14 -14.20 18.21
CA ILE A 354 0.31 -14.64 17.09
C ILE A 354 -0.05 -13.42 16.22
N ILE A 355 0.61 -13.28 15.07
CA ILE A 355 0.39 -12.16 14.13
C ILE A 355 -0.54 -12.53 12.97
N GLY A 356 -0.83 -13.82 12.80
CA GLY A 356 -1.81 -14.33 11.83
C GLY A 356 -2.24 -15.73 12.20
N LEU A 357 -3.48 -16.12 11.86
CA LEU A 357 -3.98 -17.47 12.10
C LEU A 357 -5.04 -17.88 11.08
N ALA A 358 -5.20 -19.18 10.89
CA ALA A 358 -6.33 -19.79 10.22
C ALA A 358 -7.56 -19.72 11.11
N ILE A 359 -8.70 -19.28 10.55
CA ILE A 359 -9.99 -19.44 11.24
C ILE A 359 -10.34 -20.93 11.28
N ASP A 360 -11.17 -21.35 12.23
CA ASP A 360 -11.62 -22.75 12.34
C ASP A 360 -12.22 -23.24 11.02
N GLN A 361 -11.63 -24.28 10.44
CA GLN A 361 -11.93 -24.75 9.08
C GLN A 361 -11.41 -26.18 8.84
N VAL A 362 -11.78 -26.77 7.70
CA VAL A 362 -11.14 -28.00 7.21
C VAL A 362 -9.75 -27.67 6.66
N VAL A 363 -8.73 -28.39 7.14
CA VAL A 363 -7.32 -28.22 6.76
C VAL A 363 -6.73 -29.53 6.24
N MET A 364 -5.68 -29.41 5.44
CA MET A 364 -4.89 -30.53 4.91
C MET A 364 -3.45 -30.48 5.46
N PRO A 365 -2.69 -31.60 5.43
CA PRO A 365 -1.27 -31.59 5.74
C PRO A 365 -0.51 -30.52 4.94
N GLY A 366 0.40 -29.80 5.60
CA GLY A 366 1.15 -28.67 5.05
C GLY A 366 0.41 -27.33 5.08
N PHE A 367 -0.87 -27.27 5.46
CA PHE A 367 -1.62 -26.02 5.56
C PHE A 367 -1.01 -25.09 6.62
N ALA A 368 -0.93 -23.80 6.32
CA ALA A 368 -0.35 -22.79 7.21
C ALA A 368 -1.39 -22.35 8.27
N GLY A 369 -1.27 -22.90 9.47
CA GLY A 369 -2.25 -22.74 10.56
C GLY A 369 -2.04 -21.46 11.38
N PHE A 370 -0.82 -21.20 11.85
CA PHE A 370 -0.52 -20.06 12.73
C PHE A 370 0.76 -19.34 12.29
N HIS A 371 0.74 -18.01 12.29
CA HIS A 371 1.90 -17.16 11.99
C HIS A 371 2.39 -16.50 13.28
N ILE A 372 3.60 -16.85 13.69
CA ILE A 372 4.23 -16.34 14.90
C ILE A 372 5.23 -15.26 14.49
N GLY A 373 5.08 -14.04 15.02
CA GLY A 373 6.16 -13.06 15.10
C GLY A 373 7.11 -13.51 16.21
N ILE A 374 8.33 -13.93 15.84
CA ILE A 374 9.24 -14.61 16.77
C ILE A 374 9.90 -13.56 17.66
N GLN A 375 9.82 -13.75 18.98
CA GLN A 375 10.58 -12.93 19.91
C GLN A 375 12.06 -13.32 19.81
N GLU A 376 12.92 -12.35 19.48
CA GLU A 376 14.37 -12.55 19.49
C GLU A 376 14.89 -12.58 20.93
N SER A 377 15.89 -13.41 21.18
CA SER A 377 16.67 -13.33 22.43
C SER A 377 17.51 -12.05 22.44
N GLU A 378 17.71 -11.46 23.61
CA GLU A 378 18.45 -10.19 23.77
C GLU A 378 19.83 -10.22 23.11
N GLU A 379 20.54 -11.35 23.21
CA GLU A 379 21.83 -11.59 22.55
C GLU A 379 21.78 -11.53 21.02
N ARG A 380 20.65 -11.94 20.41
CA ARG A 380 20.46 -11.93 18.95
C ARG A 380 20.06 -10.54 18.47
N SER A 381 19.19 -9.87 19.20
CA SER A 381 18.83 -8.46 18.99
C SER A 381 20.08 -7.56 19.02
N ALA A 382 20.98 -7.77 19.98
CA ALA A 382 22.25 -7.05 20.10
C ALA A 382 23.15 -7.23 18.86
N ARG A 383 23.25 -8.46 18.33
CA ARG A 383 24.04 -8.75 17.11
C ARG A 383 23.43 -8.14 15.85
N LEU A 384 22.09 -8.13 15.73
CA LEU A 384 21.39 -7.51 14.61
C LEU A 384 21.52 -5.99 14.62
N ASN A 385 21.49 -5.36 15.79
CA ASN A 385 21.76 -3.93 15.93
C ASN A 385 23.22 -3.59 15.61
N HIS A 386 24.19 -4.38 16.10
CA HIS A 386 25.60 -4.17 15.76
C HIS A 386 25.88 -4.28 14.24
N ASN A 387 25.20 -5.20 13.54
CA ASN A 387 25.28 -5.31 12.08
C ASN A 387 24.55 -4.19 11.33
N LYS A 388 23.57 -3.49 11.94
CA LYS A 388 22.98 -2.28 11.37
C LYS A 388 23.99 -1.14 11.42
N ASP A 389 24.62 -0.91 12.56
CA ASP A 389 25.64 0.13 12.72
C ASP A 389 26.79 -0.11 11.72
N GLN A 390 27.28 -1.34 11.59
CA GLN A 390 28.30 -1.69 10.59
C GLN A 390 27.85 -1.51 9.13
N LYS A 391 26.56 -1.68 8.79
CA LYS A 391 26.07 -1.38 7.44
C LYS A 391 25.84 0.11 7.18
N VAL A 392 25.57 0.91 8.21
CA VAL A 392 25.48 2.38 8.10
C VAL A 392 26.86 3.03 8.02
N ILE A 393 27.89 2.43 8.63
CA ILE A 393 29.25 3.01 8.70
C ILE A 393 30.07 2.84 7.39
N VAL A 394 29.72 1.91 6.50
CA VAL A 394 30.48 1.65 5.24
C VAL A 394 30.12 2.62 4.09
N GLN A 395 29.59 3.82 4.38
CA GLN A 395 29.47 4.90 3.39
C GLN A 395 30.15 6.22 3.77
N HIS A 396 30.86 6.31 4.91
CA HIS A 396 31.62 7.50 5.31
C HIS A 396 33.06 7.17 5.75
N ILE A 397 33.86 6.60 4.84
CA ILE A 397 35.32 6.86 4.84
C ILE A 397 35.70 7.42 3.48
N SER A 398 36.16 8.67 3.53
CA SER A 398 36.54 9.49 2.39
C SER A 398 37.68 8.89 1.59
N THR A 399 37.64 9.15 0.28
CA THR A 399 38.81 9.32 -0.57
C THR A 399 39.96 10.04 0.16
N ALA A 400 41.16 9.45 0.10
CA ALA A 400 42.45 10.14 0.21
C ALA A 400 43.44 9.40 -0.71
N PRO A 401 44.32 10.11 -1.43
CA PRO A 401 45.19 9.50 -2.43
C PRO A 401 46.43 8.86 -1.81
N GLU A 402 46.92 7.78 -2.44
CA GLU A 402 48.27 7.25 -2.15
C GLU A 402 49.33 8.22 -2.70
N SER A 403 50.30 8.57 -1.86
CA SER A 403 51.53 9.27 -2.27
C SER A 403 52.70 8.84 -1.40
N GLU A 404 53.75 8.36 -2.07
CA GLU A 404 55.07 7.90 -1.57
C GLU A 404 55.12 6.56 -0.81
#